data_AF-A0A6J6TM45-F1
#
_entry.id   AF-A0A6J6TM45-F1
#
_cell.length_a   1.000
_cell.length_b   1.000
_cell.length_c   1.000
_cell.angle_alpha   90.00
_cell.angle_beta   90.00
_cell.angle_gamma   90.00
#
_symmetry.space_group_name_H-M   'P 1'
#
loop_
_entity.id
_entity.type
_entity.pdbx_description
1 polymer ?
#
loop_
_entity_poly.entity_id
_entity_poly.type
_entity_poly.pdbx_seq_one_letter_code
_entity_poly.pdbx_strand_id
1 'polypeptide(L)' 'MVARGLEIGIYDAQRSIVDAFNPRLGLPREQAIEALRAWLRRRGSQPSSLLRVAGHWPHARAGLTEVLQVLL' A
#
# COMPACT_ATOMS: atom_id res chain seq x y z
N MET A 1 -5.95 -22.14 21.42
CA MET A 1 -4.65 -22.84 21.24
C MET A 1 -4.20 -22.58 19.80
N VAL A 2 -3.29 -21.63 19.59
CA VAL A 2 -2.72 -21.34 18.24
C VAL A 2 -1.56 -22.32 18.03
N ALA A 3 -1.55 -23.05 16.91
CA ALA A 3 -0.48 -23.99 16.58
C ALA A 3 0.87 -23.24 16.44
N ARG A 4 1.92 -23.71 17.13
CA ARG A 4 3.28 -23.20 16.91
C ARG A 4 3.75 -23.65 15.53
N GLY A 5 4.18 -22.70 14.70
CA GLY A 5 4.64 -22.94 13.32
C GLY A 5 3.71 -22.41 12.22
N LEU A 6 2.63 -21.69 12.57
CA LEU A 6 1.84 -20.98 11.57
C LEU A 6 2.57 -19.70 11.13
N GLU A 7 3.39 -19.81 10.08
CA GLU A 7 3.94 -18.65 9.39
C GLU A 7 2.87 -18.08 8.45
N ILE A 8 2.29 -16.95 8.84
CA ILE A 8 1.44 -16.17 7.93
C ILE A 8 2.41 -15.38 7.05
N GLY A 9 2.41 -15.66 5.75
CA GLY A 9 3.08 -14.82 4.76
C GLY A 9 2.37 -13.46 4.69
N ILE A 10 2.72 -12.55 5.60
CA ILE A 10 2.18 -11.19 5.57
C ILE A 10 2.95 -10.41 4.51
N TYR A 11 2.22 -9.86 3.54
CA TYR A 11 2.80 -8.94 2.58
C TYR A 11 3.46 -7.76 3.29
N ASP A 12 4.56 -7.26 2.73
CA ASP A 12 5.14 -6.02 3.24
C ASP A 12 4.11 -4.87 3.16
N ALA A 13 4.38 -3.81 3.92
CA ALA A 13 3.49 -2.65 3.97
C ALA A 13 3.29 -2.01 2.58
N GLN A 14 4.31 -2.04 1.72
CA GLN A 14 4.23 -1.43 0.39
C GLN A 14 3.27 -2.21 -0.50
N ARG A 15 3.36 -3.53 -0.54
CA ARG A 15 2.47 -4.41 -1.29
C ARG A 15 1.03 -4.30 -0.79
N SER A 16 0.84 -4.26 0.53
CA SER A 16 -0.47 -4.07 1.14
C SER A 16 -1.11 -2.73 0.74
N ILE A 17 -0.33 -1.65 0.70
CA ILE A 17 -0.79 -0.34 0.24
C ILE A 17 -1.08 -0.37 -1.26
N VAL A 18 -0.22 -0.97 -2.09
CA VAL A 18 -0.49 -1.11 -3.53
C VAL A 18 -1.80 -1.86 -3.79
N ASP A 19 -2.06 -2.92 -3.04
CA ASP A 19 -3.29 -3.68 -3.14
C ASP A 19 -4.51 -2.88 -2.68
N ALA A 20 -4.39 -2.04 -1.66
CA ALA A 20 -5.47 -1.14 -1.24
C ALA A 20 -5.94 -0.19 -2.37
N PHE A 21 -5.08 0.14 -3.33
CA PHE A 21 -5.41 0.93 -4.53
C PHE A 21 -5.93 0.10 -5.70
N ASN A 22 -6.06 -1.22 -5.56
CA ASN A 22 -6.61 -2.08 -6.59
C ASN A 22 -8.16 -2.04 -6.55
N PRO A 23 -8.82 -1.51 -7.59
CA PRO A 23 -10.29 -1.44 -7.62
C PRO A 23 -10.97 -2.80 -7.49
N ARG A 24 -10.28 -3.90 -7.85
CA ARG A 24 -10.81 -5.26 -7.79
C ARG A 24 -10.91 -5.81 -6.37
N LEU A 25 -10.17 -5.24 -5.41
CA LEU A 25 -10.26 -5.67 -4.01
C LEU A 25 -11.43 -5.03 -3.25
N GLY A 26 -12.09 -4.02 -3.84
CA GLY A 26 -13.29 -3.40 -3.27
C GLY A 26 -13.04 -2.58 -2.00
N LEU A 27 -11.79 -2.23 -1.70
CA LEU A 27 -11.47 -1.38 -0.57
C LEU A 27 -11.95 0.06 -0.85
N PRO A 28 -12.63 0.74 0.10
CA PRO A 28 -12.96 2.15 -0.05
C PRO A 28 -11.71 2.99 -0.30
N ARG A 29 -11.80 3.96 -1.23
CA ARG A 29 -10.65 4.78 -1.64
C ARG A 29 -10.08 5.58 -0.47
N GLU A 30 -10.94 6.04 0.43
CA GLU A 30 -10.58 6.77 1.64
C GLU A 30 -9.70 5.90 2.56
N GLN A 31 -10.01 4.61 2.68
CA GLN A 31 -9.25 3.69 3.50
C GLN A 31 -7.85 3.42 2.91
N ALA A 32 -7.73 3.35 1.58
CA ALA A 32 -6.44 3.26 0.90
C ALA A 32 -5.58 4.52 1.12
N ILE A 33 -6.20 5.70 1.09
CA ILE A 33 -5.53 6.98 1.37
C ILE A 33 -5.05 7.04 2.82
N GLU A 34 -5.87 6.62 3.78
CA GLU A 34 -5.49 6.60 5.20
C GLU A 34 -4.35 5.62 5.48
N ALA A 35 -4.36 4.45 4.84
CA ALA A 35 -3.25 3.51 4.92
C ALA A 35 -1.94 4.12 4.39
N LEU A 36 -2.01 4.85 3.27
CA LEU A 36 -0.87 5.57 2.72
C LEU A 36 -0.38 6.68 3.66
N ARG A 37 -1.27 7.52 4.20
CA ARG A 37 -0.92 8.56 5.19
C ARG A 37 -0.27 7.98 6.44
N ALA A 38 -0.80 6.87 6.95
CA ALA A 38 -0.25 6.18 8.10
C ALA A 38 1.16 5.65 7.80
N TRP A 39 1.38 5.10 6.60
CA TRP A 39 2.70 4.62 6.18
C TRP A 39 3.71 5.75 5.99
N LEU A 40 3.33 6.86 5.35
CA LEU A 40 4.22 8.02 5.14
C LEU A 40 4.74 8.64 6.44
N ARG A 41 4.00 8.51 7.55
CA ARG A 41 4.42 8.97 8.88
C ARG A 41 5.49 8.08 9.54
N ARG A 42 5.72 6.86 9.04
CA ARG A 42 6.72 5.93 9.60
C ARG A 42 8.13 6.37 9.16
N ARG A 43 9.10 6.34 10.09
CA ARG A 43 10.50 6.60 9.74
C ARG A 43 10.99 5.60 8.69
N GLY A 44 11.70 6.10 7.69
CA GLY A 44 12.24 5.27 6.60
C GLY A 44 11.25 4.98 5.47
N SER A 45 9.99 5.42 5.56
CA SER A 45 9.05 5.34 4.44
C SER A 45 9.52 6.21 3.29
N GLN A 46 9.61 5.63 2.09
CA GLN A 46 10.12 6.32 0.91
C GLN A 46 9.15 6.18 -0.28
N PRO A 47 8.43 7.26 -0.65
CA PRO A 47 7.42 7.22 -1.72
C PRO A 47 7.94 6.66 -3.04
N SER A 48 9.19 6.95 -3.41
CA SER A 48 9.83 6.43 -4.62
C SER A 48 9.98 4.90 -4.60
N SER A 49 10.24 4.30 -3.44
CA SER A 49 10.28 2.85 -3.25
C SER A 49 8.89 2.23 -3.36
N LEU A 50 7.85 2.88 -2.84
CA LEU A 50 6.45 2.45 -3.03
C LEU A 50 6.04 2.51 -4.51
N LEU A 51 6.36 3.58 -5.22
CA LEU A 51 6.06 3.72 -6.65
C LEU A 51 6.83 2.71 -7.52
N ARG A 52 8.01 2.27 -7.09
CA ARG A 52 8.76 1.18 -7.74
C ARG A 52 8.00 -0.14 -7.63
N VAL A 53 7.52 -0.49 -6.43
CA VAL A 53 6.67 -1.67 -6.21
C VAL A 53 5.38 -1.55 -7.04
N ALA A 54 4.70 -0.40 -6.99
CA ALA A 54 3.49 -0.15 -7.78
C ALA A 54 3.71 -0.25 -9.30
N GLY A 55 4.95 -0.15 -9.79
CA GLY A 55 5.30 -0.31 -11.20
C GLY A 55 4.87 -1.65 -11.80
N HIS A 56 4.74 -2.70 -10.99
CA HIS A 56 4.24 -4.00 -11.44
C HIS A 56 2.69 -4.06 -11.55
N TRP A 57 1.98 -3.03 -11.08
CA TRP A 57 0.51 -2.97 -11.06
C TRP A 57 0.00 -1.62 -11.62
N PRO A 58 -0.19 -1.52 -12.95
CA PRO A 58 -0.57 -0.26 -13.60
C PRO A 58 -1.85 0.37 -13.02
N HIS A 59 -2.83 -0.45 -12.62
CA HIS A 59 -4.10 -0.01 -12.05
C HIS A 59 -3.95 0.67 -10.67
N ALA A 60 -2.99 0.23 -9.85
CA ALA A 60 -2.71 0.83 -8.55
C ALA A 60 -1.77 2.05 -8.67
N ARG A 61 -0.84 2.03 -9.63
CA ARG A 61 0.17 3.08 -9.82
C ARG A 61 -0.46 4.45 -10.09
N ALA A 62 -1.48 4.52 -10.93
CA ALA A 62 -2.14 5.78 -11.27
C ALA A 62 -2.75 6.45 -10.02
N GLY A 63 -3.59 5.71 -9.27
CA GLY A 63 -4.22 6.21 -8.05
C GLY A 63 -3.21 6.56 -6.96
N LEU A 64 -2.14 5.76 -6.80
CA LEU A 64 -1.07 6.06 -5.86
C LEU A 64 -0.34 7.37 -6.22
N THR A 65 -0.03 7.58 -7.50
CA THR A 65 0.67 8.78 -7.97
C THR A 65 -0.18 10.03 -7.74
N GLU A 66 -1.47 9.98 -8.08
CA GLU A 66 -2.41 11.07 -7.88
C GLU A 66 -2.49 11.48 -6.41
N VAL A 67 -2.65 10.50 -5.50
CA VAL A 67 -2.74 10.80 -4.07
C VAL A 67 -1.40 11.32 -3.53
N LEU A 68 -0.27 10.75 -3.94
CA LEU A 68 1.05 11.22 -3.52
C LEU A 68 1.32 12.67 -3.95
N GLN A 69 0.86 13.09 -5.14
CA GLN A 69 0.98 14.48 -5.62
C GLN A 69 0.19 15.48 -4.78
N VAL A 70 -0.84 15.02 -4.05
CA VAL A 70 -1.63 15.87 -3.15
C VAL A 70 -1.03 15.89 -1.74
N LEU A 71 -0.38 14.80 -1.31
CA LEU A 71 0.15 14.64 0.04
C LEU A 71 1.57 15.19 0.26
N LEU A 72 2.33 15.42 -0.82
CA LEU A 72 3.76 15.79 -0.80
C LEU A 72 3.98 17.09 -1.58
#